data_AF-A1AT12-F1
#
_entry.id   AF-A1AT12-F1
#
_cell.length_a   1.000
_cell.length_b   1.000
_cell.length_c   1.000
_cell.angle_alpha   90.00
_cell.angle_beta   90.00
_cell.angle_gamma   90.00
#
_symmetry.space_group_name_H-M   'P 1'
#
loop_
_entity.id
_entity.type
_entity.pdbx_description
1 polymer ?
#
loop_
_entity_poly.entity_id
_entity_poly.type
_entity_poly.pdbx_seq_one_letter_code
_entity_poly.pdbx_strand_id
1 'polypeptide(L)'
;MDVTEELKKLIQSIGIDSQVVDTINPEWPLAGHVLDSLAYTAFVEAVESRFGFTMLDRYSLRVTSLNEFAGLVTDLLREQAGT
;
A
#
# COMPACT_ATOMS: atom_id res chain seq x y z
N MET A 1 -4.25 -14.94 -0.15
CA MET A 1 -3.64 -13.85 0.63
C MET A 1 -4.50 -12.64 0.42
N ASP A 2 -4.99 -12.01 1.49
CA ASP A 2 -5.71 -10.74 1.34
C ASP A 2 -4.67 -9.61 1.31
N VAL A 3 -4.45 -9.04 0.13
CA VAL A 3 -3.40 -8.01 -0.06
C VAL A 3 -3.76 -6.75 0.72
N THR A 4 -5.04 -6.39 0.79
CA THR A 4 -5.52 -5.21 1.52
C THR A 4 -5.17 -5.30 3.01
N GLU A 5 -5.40 -6.46 3.65
CA GLU A 5 -5.02 -6.66 5.05
C GLU A 5 -3.50 -6.68 5.28
N GLU A 6 -2.72 -7.19 4.32
CA GLU A 6 -1.25 -7.07 4.40
C GLU A 6 -0.80 -5.61 4.28
N LEU A 7 -1.41 -4.82 3.38
CA LEU A 7 -1.10 -3.39 3.26
C LEU A 7 -1.44 -2.64 4.55
N LYS A 8 -2.56 -2.95 5.22
CA LYS A 8 -2.89 -2.39 6.54
C LYS A 8 -1.81 -2.68 7.59
N LYS A 9 -1.29 -3.91 7.63
CA LYS A 9 -0.19 -4.27 8.55
C LYS A 9 1.09 -3.50 8.24
N LEU A 10 1.38 -3.23 6.96
CA LEU A 10 2.51 -2.39 6.57
C LEU A 10 2.31 -0.94 7.03
N ILE A 11 1.10 -0.39 6.91
CA ILE A 11 0.74 0.93 7.46
C ILE A 11 0.95 0.95 8.99
N GLN A 12 0.57 -0.11 9.69
CA GLN A 12 0.83 -0.22 11.13
C GLN A 12 2.34 -0.28 11.42
N SER A 13 3.11 -1.01 10.62
CA SER A 13 4.55 -1.18 10.79
C SER A 13 5.36 0.11 10.62
N ILE A 14 4.83 1.11 9.90
CA ILE A 14 5.47 2.43 9.77
C ILE A 14 5.12 3.39 10.93
N GLY A 15 4.44 2.89 11.97
CA GLY A 15 4.15 3.64 13.19
C GLY A 15 2.76 4.25 13.30
N ILE A 16 1.85 3.92 12.37
CA ILE A 16 0.44 4.33 12.47
C ILE A 16 -0.28 3.45 13.51
N ASP A 17 -1.05 4.08 14.38
CA ASP A 17 -1.77 3.40 15.46
C ASP A 17 -2.74 2.34 14.94
N SER A 18 -2.83 1.20 15.63
CA SER A 18 -3.70 0.09 15.22
C SER A 18 -5.17 0.48 15.12
N GLN A 19 -5.66 1.39 15.97
CA GLN A 19 -7.03 1.86 15.93
C GLN A 19 -7.28 2.71 14.68
N VAL A 20 -6.30 3.50 14.25
CA VAL A 20 -6.39 4.25 13.00
C VAL A 20 -6.42 3.29 11.82
N VAL A 21 -5.54 2.29 11.80
CA VAL A 21 -5.48 1.27 10.74
C VAL A 21 -6.80 0.51 10.60
N ASP A 22 -7.44 0.15 11.71
CA ASP A 22 -8.71 -0.57 11.71
C ASP A 22 -9.85 0.27 11.11
N THR A 23 -9.78 1.59 11.27
CA THR A 23 -10.77 2.55 10.73
C THR A 23 -10.52 2.94 9.27
N ILE A 24 -9.44 2.47 8.64
CA ILE A 24 -9.15 2.79 7.24
C ILE A 24 -10.24 2.19 6.35
N ASN A 25 -10.98 3.07 5.67
CA ASN A 25 -11.82 2.66 4.56
C ASN A 25 -10.93 2.44 3.33
N PRO A 26 -10.85 1.21 2.78
CA PRO A 26 -9.94 0.89 1.68
C PRO A 26 -10.30 1.58 0.35
N GLU A 27 -11.51 2.12 0.22
CA GLU A 27 -11.97 2.88 -0.95
C GLU A 27 -11.62 4.37 -0.89
N TRP A 28 -11.24 4.87 0.30
CA TRP A 28 -10.94 6.29 0.47
C TRP A 28 -9.50 6.63 0.09
N PRO A 29 -9.25 7.88 -0.33
CA PRO A 29 -7.90 8.36 -0.55
C PRO A 29 -7.06 8.22 0.73
N LEU A 30 -5.88 7.61 0.64
CA LEU A 30 -4.95 7.48 1.77
C LEU A 30 -4.30 8.82 2.13
N ALA A 31 -4.01 9.63 1.09
CA ALA A 31 -3.40 10.94 1.26
C ALA A 31 -4.35 11.91 1.99
N GLY A 32 -3.85 12.53 3.06
CA GLY A 32 -4.60 13.51 3.86
C GLY A 32 -5.64 12.93 4.82
N HIS A 33 -5.95 11.63 4.73
CA HIS A 33 -6.81 10.92 5.70
C HIS A 33 -6.02 10.01 6.64
N VAL A 34 -4.99 9.34 6.13
CA VAL A 34 -4.25 8.29 6.85
C VAL A 34 -2.75 8.51 6.77
N LEU A 35 -2.25 8.90 5.60
CA LEU A 35 -0.83 9.09 5.33
C LEU A 35 -0.56 10.54 4.94
N ASP A 36 0.31 11.19 5.70
CA ASP A 36 1.02 12.38 5.27
C ASP A 36 2.12 12.04 4.25
N SER A 37 2.67 13.05 3.57
CA SER A 37 3.65 12.85 2.49
C SER A 37 4.86 12.00 2.91
N LEU A 38 5.35 12.12 4.15
CA LEU A 38 6.48 11.32 4.65
C LEU A 38 6.06 9.87 4.95
N ALA A 39 4.87 9.68 5.52
CA ALA A 39 4.32 8.36 5.81
C ALA A 39 3.98 7.60 4.52
N TYR A 40 3.59 8.31 3.46
CA TYR A 40 3.36 7.72 2.14
C TYR A 40 4.65 7.14 1.53
N THR A 41 5.77 7.88 1.59
CA THR A 41 7.06 7.36 1.12
C THR A 41 7.49 6.12 1.90
N ALA A 42 7.43 6.17 3.23
CA ALA A 42 7.76 5.03 4.08
C ALA A 42 6.85 3.82 3.83
N PHE A 43 5.57 4.06 3.56
CA PHE A 43 4.62 3.00 3.19
C PHE A 43 5.00 2.34 1.87
N VAL A 44 5.32 3.11 0.82
CA VAL A 44 5.74 2.57 -0.46
C VAL A 44 7.00 1.72 -0.31
N GLU A 45 8.01 2.21 0.41
CA GLU A 45 9.24 1.44 0.69
C GLU A 45 8.94 0.12 1.43
N ALA A 46 8.02 0.15 2.40
CA ALA A 46 7.59 -1.05 3.13
C ALA A 46 6.88 -2.06 2.22
N VAL A 47 6.05 -1.60 1.28
CA VAL A 47 5.39 -2.43 0.26
C VAL A 47 6.42 -3.08 -0.65
N GLU A 48 7.33 -2.30 -1.22
CA GLU A 48 8.39 -2.80 -2.10
C GLU A 48 9.25 -3.87 -1.40
N SER A 49 9.67 -3.59 -0.16
CA SER A 49 10.44 -4.54 0.65
C SER A 49 9.66 -5.80 0.98
N ARG A 50 8.34 -5.71 1.23
CA ARG A 50 7.51 -6.86 1.61
C ARG A 50 7.26 -7.82 0.44
N PHE A 51 7.08 -7.27 -0.76
CA PHE A 51 6.66 -8.03 -1.94
C PHE A 51 7.78 -8.26 -2.97
N GLY A 52 8.95 -7.65 -2.78
CA GLY A 52 10.13 -7.92 -3.62
C GLY A 52 10.03 -7.33 -5.02
N PHE A 53 9.37 -6.17 -5.17
CA PHE A 53 9.34 -5.40 -6.41
C PHE A 53 9.60 -3.91 -6.15
N THR A 54 9.97 -3.19 -7.20
CA THR A 54 10.07 -1.73 -7.17
C THR A 54 8.85 -1.11 -7.84
N MET A 55 8.12 -0.27 -7.11
CA MET A 55 7.07 0.59 -7.64
C MET A 55 7.69 1.73 -8.43
N LEU A 56 7.65 1.61 -9.75
CA LEU A 56 8.08 2.70 -10.62
C LEU A 56 7.15 3.91 -10.46
N ASP A 57 7.69 5.13 -10.53
CA ASP A 57 6.97 6.39 -10.31
C ASP A 57 5.67 6.52 -11.12
N ARG A 58 5.64 5.93 -12.32
CA ARG A 58 4.45 5.89 -13.20
C ARG A 58 3.22 5.25 -12.55
N TYR A 59 3.43 4.35 -11.59
CA TYR A 59 2.35 3.68 -10.86
C TYR A 59 1.87 4.56 -9.70
N SER A 60 2.80 5.23 -9.00
CA SER A 60 2.54 6.11 -7.85
C SER A 60 1.52 7.22 -8.15
N LEU A 61 1.49 7.71 -9.39
CA LEU A 61 0.52 8.73 -9.86
C LEU A 61 -0.92 8.22 -10.04
N ARG A 62 -1.14 6.89 -10.03
CA ARG A 62 -2.45 6.29 -10.31
C ARG A 62 -3.14 5.69 -9.09
N VAL A 63 -2.43 5.56 -7.96
CA VAL A 63 -2.93 4.83 -6.80
C VAL A 63 -3.27 5.79 -5.68
N THR A 64 -4.55 5.98 -5.43
CA THR A 64 -5.02 6.93 -4.42
C THR A 64 -5.57 6.25 -3.16
N SER A 65 -6.10 5.04 -3.30
CA SER A 65 -6.76 4.27 -2.24
C SER A 65 -6.07 2.93 -1.95
N LEU A 66 -6.38 2.33 -0.81
CA LEU A 66 -5.81 1.03 -0.42
C LEU A 66 -6.24 -0.10 -1.36
N ASN A 67 -7.48 -0.06 -1.88
CA ASN A 67 -7.97 -1.02 -2.87
C ASN A 67 -7.22 -0.91 -4.20
N GLU A 68 -6.95 0.32 -4.67
CA GLU A 68 -6.13 0.50 -5.87
C GLU A 68 -4.71 -0.03 -5.66
N PHE A 69 -4.14 0.18 -4.46
CA PHE A 69 -2.85 -0.41 -4.09
C PHE A 69 -2.90 -1.93 -4.09
N ALA A 70 -3.92 -2.52 -3.49
CA ALA A 70 -4.10 -3.96 -3.46
C ALA A 70 -4.23 -4.54 -4.88
N GLY A 71 -4.97 -3.85 -5.76
CA GLY A 71 -5.10 -4.21 -7.16
C GLY A 71 -3.77 -4.18 -7.91
N LEU A 72 -3.00 -3.09 -7.77
CA LEU A 72 -1.68 -2.95 -8.38
C LEU A 72 -0.70 -4.02 -7.88
N VAL A 73 -0.60 -4.22 -6.56
CA VAL A 73 0.28 -5.24 -5.97
C VAL A 73 -0.12 -6.63 -6.45
N THR A 74 -1.42 -6.92 -6.54
CA THR A 74 -1.90 -8.21 -7.06
C THR A 74 -1.49 -8.42 -8.51
N ASP A 75 -1.59 -7.38 -9.35
CA ASP A 75 -1.19 -7.44 -10.76
C ASP A 75 0.31 -7.69 -10.91
N LEU A 76 1.14 -6.91 -10.19
CA LEU A 76 2.60 -7.04 -10.19
C LEU A 76 3.06 -8.42 -9.70
N LEU A 77 2.43 -8.95 -8.65
CA LEU A 77 2.73 -10.30 -8.15
C LEU A 77 2.39 -11.38 -9.19
N ARG A 78 1.33 -11.19 -9.98
CA ARG A 78 0.97 -12.11 -11.05
C ARG A 78 1.95 -12.04 -12.22
N GLU A 79 2.42 -10.85 -12.57
CA GLU A 79 3.44 -10.67 -13.61
C GLU A 79 4.77 -11.36 -13.22
N GLN A 80 5.17 -11.26 -11.95
CA GLN A 80 6.35 -11.94 -11.41
C GLN A 80 6.21 -13.47 -11.39
N ALA A 81 5.02 -13.99 -11.07
CA ALA A 81 4.75 -15.43 -11.03
C ALA A 81 4.62 -16.08 -12.43
N GLY A 82 4.44 -15.27 -13.47
CA GLY A 82 4.32 -15.71 -14.87
C GLY A 82 5.64 -15.75 -15.64
N THR A 83 6.77 -15.45 -15.00
CA THR A 83 8.13 -15.46 -15.56
C THR A 83 8.95 -16.60 -14.95
#